data_AF-X1KUR2-F1
#
_entry.id   AF-X1KUR2-F1
#
_cell.length_a   1.000
_cell.length_b   1.000
_cell.length_c   1.000
_cell.angle_alpha   90.00
_cell.angle_beta   90.00
_cell.angle_gamma   90.00
#
_symmetry.space_group_name_H-M   'P 1'
#
loop_
_entity.id
_entity.type
_entity.pdbx_description
1 polymer ?
#
loop_
_entity_poly.entity_id
_entity_poly.type
_entity_poly.pdbx_seq_one_letter_code
_entity_poly.pdbx_strand_id
1 'polypeptide(L)'
;LLQGRKEDGLQEIETGINIMFEHEEYVELCRLLYFCGTQLLKYEFAKHRAKEYLKKAIEIALKFNMNGWLDILQPDAKQIKIQPLKVFCLGKLCIEAPIHGKGFSDEWQWQKPRQLFSIFIISILKNEQLNREKIGALLWPNLASSKITNNFHVCLSQLKKVIGNDYISYCKQHLH
;
A
#
# COMPACT_ATOMS: atom_id res chain seq x y z
N LEU A 1 -45.92 5.86 3.13
CA LEU A 1 -45.82 4.53 2.49
C LEU A 1 -44.57 4.38 1.63
N LEU A 2 -44.35 5.22 0.61
CA LEU A 2 -43.15 5.12 -0.26
C LEU A 2 -41.82 5.44 0.43
N GLN A 3 -41.83 6.24 1.50
CA GLN A 3 -40.62 6.61 2.25
C GLN A 3 -40.15 5.49 3.19
N GLY A 4 -41.10 4.77 3.83
CA GLY A 4 -40.78 3.60 4.67
C GLY A 4 -40.14 2.47 3.89
N ARG A 5 -40.71 2.11 2.72
CA ARG A 5 -40.14 1.05 1.86
C ARG A 5 -38.73 1.35 1.33
N LYS A 6 -38.34 2.62 1.24
CA LYS A 6 -36.99 3.02 0.82
C LYS A 6 -35.98 2.79 1.94
N GLU A 7 -36.38 3.05 3.18
CA GLU A 7 -35.54 2.85 4.36
C GLU A 7 -35.34 1.35 4.63
N ASP A 8 -36.41 0.56 4.50
CA ASP A 8 -36.37 -0.90 4.66
C ASP A 8 -35.34 -1.52 3.70
N GLY A 9 -35.33 -1.10 2.44
CA GLY A 9 -34.38 -1.59 1.43
C GLY A 9 -32.92 -1.18 1.71
N LEU A 10 -32.68 0.01 2.26
CA LEU A 10 -31.33 0.40 2.69
C LEU A 10 -30.87 -0.45 3.88
N GLN A 11 -31.78 -0.75 4.81
CA GLN A 11 -31.48 -1.57 5.98
C GLN A 11 -31.16 -3.04 5.62
N GLU A 12 -31.81 -3.60 4.60
CA GLU A 12 -31.45 -4.91 4.05
C GLU A 12 -30.03 -4.92 3.46
N ILE A 13 -29.65 -3.85 2.73
CA ILE A 13 -28.29 -3.70 2.20
C ILE A 13 -27.27 -3.64 3.33
N GLU A 14 -27.54 -2.87 4.40
CA GLU A 14 -26.67 -2.81 5.58
C GLU A 14 -26.47 -4.18 6.24
N THR A 15 -27.57 -4.94 6.34
CA THR A 15 -27.54 -6.28 6.92
C THR A 15 -26.62 -7.19 6.10
N GLY A 16 -26.76 -7.17 4.77
CA GLY A 16 -25.86 -7.92 3.87
C GLY A 16 -24.40 -7.49 3.99
N ILE A 17 -24.13 -6.18 4.05
CA ILE A 17 -22.78 -5.65 4.24
C ILE A 17 -22.15 -6.15 5.55
N ASN A 18 -22.92 -6.18 6.64
CA ASN A 18 -22.41 -6.63 7.94
C ASN A 18 -22.12 -8.12 7.95
N ILE A 19 -23.00 -8.94 7.38
CA ILE A 19 -22.77 -10.39 7.23
C ILE A 19 -21.47 -10.64 6.45
N MET A 20 -21.29 -10.01 5.28
CA MET A 20 -20.07 -10.19 4.48
C MET A 20 -18.81 -9.70 5.20
N PHE A 21 -18.94 -8.68 6.04
CA PHE A 21 -17.83 -8.20 6.87
C PHE A 21 -17.46 -9.20 7.97
N GLU A 22 -18.45 -9.82 8.62
CA GLU A 22 -18.26 -10.87 9.63
C GLU A 22 -17.65 -12.15 9.04
N HIS A 23 -17.99 -12.47 7.79
CA HIS A 23 -17.46 -13.62 7.06
C HIS A 23 -16.13 -13.35 6.32
N GLU A 24 -15.57 -12.15 6.45
CA GLU A 24 -14.30 -11.74 5.82
C GLU A 24 -14.28 -11.85 4.27
N GLU A 25 -15.45 -11.77 3.63
CA GLU A 25 -15.62 -11.85 2.16
C GLU A 25 -15.27 -10.52 1.47
N TYR A 26 -14.04 -10.03 1.66
CA TYR A 26 -13.69 -8.64 1.37
C TYR A 26 -13.71 -8.28 -0.13
N VAL A 27 -13.48 -9.23 -1.03
CA VAL A 27 -13.52 -8.99 -2.48
C VAL A 27 -14.96 -8.75 -2.94
N GLU A 28 -15.86 -9.63 -2.54
CA GLU A 28 -17.29 -9.56 -2.80
C GLU A 28 -17.91 -8.36 -2.08
N LEU A 29 -17.44 -8.04 -0.86
CA LEU A 29 -17.87 -6.86 -0.11
C LEU A 29 -17.50 -5.57 -0.84
N CYS A 30 -16.27 -5.45 -1.36
CA CYS A 30 -15.87 -4.33 -2.22
C CYS A 30 -16.78 -4.20 -3.45
N ARG A 31 -17.16 -5.33 -4.07
CA ARG A 31 -18.08 -5.35 -5.21
C ARG A 31 -19.47 -4.85 -4.84
N LEU A 32 -20.02 -5.33 -3.73
CA LEU A 32 -21.34 -4.91 -3.25
C LEU A 32 -21.34 -3.42 -2.93
N LEU A 33 -20.37 -2.95 -2.15
CA LEU A 33 -20.25 -1.54 -1.77
C LEU A 33 -20.09 -0.62 -2.99
N TYR A 34 -19.28 -1.03 -3.97
CA TYR A 34 -19.14 -0.30 -5.23
C TYR A 34 -20.44 -0.25 -6.03
N PHE A 35 -21.12 -1.40 -6.18
CA PHE A 35 -22.38 -1.48 -6.89
C PHE A 35 -23.46 -0.60 -6.22
N CYS A 36 -23.68 -0.77 -4.92
CA CYS A 36 -24.64 0.02 -4.15
C CYS A 36 -24.29 1.51 -4.20
N GLY A 37 -23.02 1.87 -3.96
CA GLY A 37 -22.56 3.25 -4.02
C GLY A 37 -22.81 3.91 -5.37
N THR A 38 -22.45 3.24 -6.48
CA THR A 38 -22.64 3.80 -7.83
C THR A 38 -24.10 3.89 -8.26
N GLN A 39 -24.94 2.90 -7.93
CA GLN A 39 -26.36 2.92 -8.29
C GLN A 39 -27.16 3.91 -7.43
N LEU A 40 -26.87 3.99 -6.13
CA LEU A 40 -27.64 4.82 -5.20
C LEU A 40 -27.30 6.31 -5.31
N LEU A 41 -26.14 6.68 -5.85
CA LEU A 41 -25.76 8.08 -6.08
C LEU A 41 -26.76 8.87 -6.93
N LYS A 42 -27.54 8.18 -7.77
CA LYS A 42 -28.57 8.77 -8.66
C LYS A 42 -29.80 9.27 -7.89
N TYR A 43 -29.94 8.90 -6.62
CA TYR A 43 -31.12 9.20 -5.80
C TYR A 43 -30.76 10.11 -4.64
N GLU A 44 -31.36 11.30 -4.57
CA GLU A 44 -31.04 12.29 -3.52
C GLU A 44 -31.21 11.73 -2.10
N PHE A 45 -32.25 10.92 -1.84
CA PHE A 45 -32.49 10.35 -0.51
C PHE A 45 -31.38 9.36 -0.05
N ALA A 46 -30.69 8.70 -0.99
CA ALA A 46 -29.67 7.68 -0.69
C ALA A 46 -28.23 8.19 -0.91
N LYS A 47 -28.08 9.43 -1.41
CA LYS A 47 -26.80 9.99 -1.86
C LYS A 47 -25.74 10.04 -0.77
N HIS A 48 -26.14 10.34 0.47
CA HIS A 48 -25.23 10.30 1.62
C HIS A 48 -24.69 8.88 1.84
N ARG A 49 -25.59 7.90 1.95
CA ARG A 49 -25.24 6.51 2.19
C ARG A 49 -24.42 5.90 1.06
N ALA A 50 -24.76 6.25 -0.18
CA ALA A 50 -24.02 5.86 -1.37
C ALA A 50 -22.55 6.30 -1.31
N LYS A 51 -22.28 7.54 -0.86
CA LYS A 51 -20.91 8.03 -0.65
C LYS A 51 -20.20 7.29 0.48
N GLU A 52 -20.90 6.94 1.56
CA GLU A 52 -20.32 6.13 2.64
C GLU A 52 -19.93 4.73 2.16
N TYR A 53 -20.72 4.10 1.29
CA TYR A 53 -20.36 2.80 0.70
C TYR A 53 -19.09 2.88 -0.14
N LEU A 54 -18.98 3.87 -1.02
CA LEU A 54 -17.78 4.06 -1.83
C LEU A 54 -16.54 4.34 -0.95
N LYS A 55 -16.70 5.15 0.10
CA LYS A 55 -15.63 5.40 1.07
C LYS A 55 -15.20 4.12 1.78
N LYS A 56 -16.15 3.31 2.27
CA LYS A 56 -15.88 2.04 2.94
C LYS A 56 -15.18 1.05 2.01
N ALA A 57 -15.56 0.99 0.73
CA ALA A 57 -14.89 0.18 -0.27
C ALA A 57 -13.42 0.59 -0.45
N ILE A 58 -13.13 1.90 -0.51
CA ILE A 58 -11.76 2.41 -0.58
C ILE A 58 -10.97 2.03 0.67
N GLU A 59 -11.55 2.19 1.86
CA GLU A 59 -10.89 1.83 3.13
C GLU A 59 -10.53 0.34 3.19
N ILE A 60 -11.43 -0.55 2.76
CA ILE A 60 -11.19 -2.00 2.68
C ILE A 60 -10.10 -2.29 1.64
N ALA A 61 -10.22 -1.74 0.44
CA ALA A 61 -9.24 -1.96 -0.62
C ALA A 61 -7.83 -1.50 -0.23
N LEU A 62 -7.71 -0.36 0.47
CA LEU A 62 -6.45 0.12 1.04
C LEU A 62 -5.94 -0.82 2.13
N LYS A 63 -6.80 -1.22 3.08
CA LYS A 63 -6.43 -2.10 4.21
C LYS A 63 -5.84 -3.43 3.72
N PHE A 64 -6.38 -3.98 2.63
CA PHE A 64 -5.99 -5.30 2.11
C PHE A 64 -5.15 -5.23 0.82
N ASN A 65 -4.63 -4.05 0.46
CA ASN A 65 -3.81 -3.85 -0.75
C ASN A 65 -4.45 -4.39 -2.05
N MET A 66 -5.76 -4.21 -2.20
CA MET A 66 -6.53 -4.68 -3.36
C MET A 66 -6.36 -3.72 -4.55
N ASN A 67 -5.19 -3.73 -5.18
CA ASN A 67 -4.83 -2.76 -6.22
C ASN A 67 -5.90 -2.63 -7.32
N GLY A 68 -6.38 -3.75 -7.89
CA GLY A 68 -7.42 -3.70 -8.93
C GLY A 68 -8.72 -3.00 -8.49
N TRP A 69 -9.08 -3.05 -7.20
CA TRP A 69 -10.22 -2.29 -6.67
C TRP A 69 -9.89 -0.81 -6.48
N LEU A 70 -8.65 -0.47 -6.08
CA LEU A 70 -8.20 0.92 -6.01
C LEU A 70 -8.22 1.59 -7.39
N ASP A 71 -7.88 0.85 -8.45
CA ASP A 71 -7.92 1.35 -9.84
C ASP A 71 -9.34 1.79 -10.23
N ILE A 72 -10.33 1.01 -9.79
CA ILE A 72 -11.76 1.23 -10.09
C ILE A 72 -12.34 2.34 -9.21
N LEU A 73 -12.01 2.34 -7.91
CA LEU A 73 -12.61 3.22 -6.91
C LEU A 73 -12.01 4.63 -6.91
N GLN A 74 -10.76 4.76 -7.35
CA GLN A 74 -10.03 6.02 -7.39
C GLN A 74 -9.31 6.22 -8.73
N PRO A 75 -10.05 6.30 -9.86
CA PRO A 75 -9.44 6.41 -11.19
C PRO A 75 -8.62 7.69 -11.37
N ASP A 76 -8.97 8.77 -10.66
CA ASP A 76 -8.29 10.06 -10.69
C ASP A 76 -7.27 10.24 -9.56
N ALA A 77 -7.30 9.37 -8.54
CA ALA A 77 -6.12 9.30 -7.68
C ALA A 77 -5.01 8.84 -8.59
N LYS A 78 -3.92 9.62 -8.67
CA LYS A 78 -2.70 9.20 -9.36
C LYS A 78 -2.27 7.88 -8.76
N GLN A 79 -2.80 6.79 -9.31
CA GLN A 79 -2.13 5.53 -9.30
C GLN A 79 -0.90 5.82 -10.10
N ILE A 80 0.17 6.07 -9.37
CA ILE A 80 1.48 5.87 -9.89
C ILE A 80 1.41 4.42 -10.35
N LYS A 81 1.19 4.17 -11.65
CA LYS A 81 1.50 2.88 -12.25
C LYS A 81 2.98 2.76 -12.00
N ILE A 82 3.34 2.20 -10.85
CA ILE A 82 4.71 2.01 -10.43
C ILE A 82 5.25 1.03 -11.46
N GLN A 83 5.92 1.58 -12.47
CA GLN A 83 6.56 0.75 -13.47
C GLN A 83 7.63 -0.08 -12.75
N PRO A 84 7.76 -1.38 -13.07
CA PRO A 84 8.70 -2.24 -12.36
C PRO A 84 10.13 -1.68 -12.35
N LEU A 85 10.79 -1.67 -11.19
CA LEU A 85 12.23 -1.38 -11.15
C LEU A 85 12.98 -2.51 -11.84
N LYS A 86 13.83 -2.16 -12.80
CA LYS A 86 14.84 -3.10 -13.29
C LYS A 86 16.04 -3.02 -12.35
N VAL A 87 16.41 -4.16 -11.78
CA VAL A 87 17.53 -4.28 -10.86
C VAL A 87 18.57 -5.22 -11.46
N PHE A 88 19.80 -4.73 -11.57
CA PHE A 88 20.94 -5.48 -12.08
C PHE A 88 21.88 -5.80 -10.92
N CYS A 89 21.89 -7.08 -10.52
CA CYS A 89 22.68 -7.57 -9.39
C CYS A 89 23.99 -8.25 -9.81
N LEU A 90 24.18 -8.53 -11.10
CA LEU A 90 25.41 -9.13 -11.62
C LEU A 90 26.41 -8.02 -11.95
N GLY A 91 27.45 -7.90 -11.12
CA GLY A 91 28.43 -6.82 -11.17
C GLY A 91 28.11 -5.70 -10.18
N LYS A 92 28.34 -4.44 -10.56
CA LYS A 92 27.98 -3.30 -9.72
C LYS A 92 26.46 -3.22 -9.62
N LEU A 93 25.92 -3.15 -8.40
CA LEU A 93 24.49 -3.00 -8.17
C LEU A 93 23.98 -1.72 -8.87
N CYS A 94 23.16 -1.92 -9.88
CA CYS A 94 22.56 -0.88 -10.69
C CYS A 94 21.04 -1.06 -10.70
N ILE A 95 20.33 0.06 -10.76
CA ILE A 95 18.88 0.08 -10.90
C ILE A 95 18.59 0.98 -12.11
N GLU A 96 17.51 0.72 -12.82
CA GLU A 96 16.90 1.69 -13.74
C GLU A 96 15.51 2.05 -13.20
N ALA A 97 15.39 3.25 -12.63
CA ALA A 97 14.09 3.80 -12.27
C ALA A 97 13.42 4.43 -13.50
N PRO A 98 12.17 4.09 -13.81
CA PRO A 98 11.47 4.57 -15.01
C PRO A 98 11.21 6.09 -15.02
N ILE A 99 11.29 6.76 -13.87
CA ILE A 99 11.01 8.21 -13.72
C ILE A 99 12.24 9.08 -14.06
N HIS A 100 13.46 8.56 -13.92
CA HIS A 100 14.67 9.38 -14.01
C HIS A 100 15.44 9.30 -15.33
N GLY A 101 15.11 8.35 -16.22
CA GLY A 101 15.61 8.29 -17.61
C GLY A 101 17.13 8.12 -17.78
N LYS A 102 17.93 8.24 -16.72
CA LYS A 102 19.38 8.03 -16.65
C LYS A 102 19.73 7.52 -15.25
N GLY A 103 20.81 6.73 -15.17
CA GLY A 103 21.32 6.16 -13.92
C GLY A 103 21.43 7.19 -12.80
N PHE A 104 21.13 6.73 -11.58
CA PHE A 104 20.90 7.57 -10.40
C PHE A 104 21.99 8.62 -10.11
N SER A 105 21.54 9.70 -9.47
CA SER A 105 22.31 10.82 -8.91
C SER A 105 23.49 10.39 -8.03
N ASP A 106 24.35 11.35 -7.68
CA ASP A 106 25.50 11.18 -6.77
C ASP A 106 25.15 10.52 -5.42
N GLU A 107 23.88 10.51 -5.03
CA GLU A 107 23.36 9.88 -3.81
C GLU A 107 23.40 8.33 -3.88
N TRP A 108 23.40 7.74 -5.08
CA TRP A 108 23.67 6.31 -5.28
C TRP A 108 25.15 5.94 -5.07
N GLN A 109 26.03 6.93 -4.82
CA GLN A 109 27.41 6.65 -4.43
C GLN A 109 27.54 6.24 -2.96
N TRP A 110 26.52 6.46 -2.13
CA TRP A 110 26.62 6.19 -0.71
C TRP A 110 26.54 4.69 -0.44
N GLN A 111 27.51 4.16 0.32
CA GLN A 111 27.65 2.72 0.52
C GLN A 111 26.48 2.14 1.32
N LYS A 112 25.99 2.83 2.35
CA LYS A 112 24.96 2.31 3.26
C LYS A 112 23.57 2.19 2.64
N PRO A 113 23.03 3.18 1.90
CA PRO A 113 21.76 3.02 1.20
C PRO A 113 21.78 1.88 0.17
N ARG A 114 22.89 1.70 -0.56
CA ARG A 114 23.05 0.57 -1.49
C ARG A 114 23.06 -0.77 -0.78
N GLN A 115 23.80 -0.89 0.33
CA GLN A 115 23.81 -2.10 1.15
C GLN A 115 22.42 -2.41 1.72
N LEU A 116 21.68 -1.39 2.18
CA LEU A 116 20.30 -1.53 2.62
C LEU A 116 19.39 -2.06 1.50
N PHE A 117 19.54 -1.54 0.29
CA PHE A 117 18.78 -2.01 -0.86
C PHE A 117 19.12 -3.47 -1.23
N SER A 118 20.40 -3.85 -1.20
CA SER A 118 20.82 -5.26 -1.37
C SER A 118 20.17 -6.18 -0.35
N ILE A 119 20.10 -5.76 0.92
CA ILE A 119 19.45 -6.54 1.98
C ILE A 119 17.97 -6.78 1.64
N PHE A 120 17.25 -5.75 1.15
CA PHE A 120 15.86 -5.89 0.74
C PHE A 120 15.69 -6.86 -0.45
N ILE A 121 16.52 -6.74 -1.49
CA ILE A 121 16.47 -7.67 -2.64
C ILE A 121 16.68 -9.10 -2.18
N ILE A 122 17.69 -9.35 -1.34
CA ILE A 122 18.01 -10.70 -0.85
C ILE A 122 16.85 -11.26 -0.03
N SER A 123 16.22 -10.44 0.82
CA SER A 123 15.06 -10.85 1.61
C SER A 123 13.88 -11.21 0.72
N ILE A 124 13.61 -10.46 -0.35
CA ILE A 124 12.57 -10.79 -1.33
C ILE A 124 12.89 -12.12 -2.01
N LEU A 125 14.12 -12.31 -2.49
CA LEU A 125 14.54 -13.55 -3.17
C LEU A 125 14.47 -14.77 -2.26
N LYS A 126 14.69 -14.58 -0.95
CA LYS A 126 14.60 -15.63 0.07
C LYS A 126 13.19 -15.78 0.67
N ASN A 127 12.24 -14.94 0.26
CA ASN A 127 10.92 -14.84 0.89
C ASN A 127 10.99 -14.67 2.43
N GLU A 128 11.96 -13.87 2.92
CA GLU A 128 12.20 -13.64 4.34
C GLU A 128 11.63 -12.29 4.78
N GLN A 129 10.92 -12.25 5.91
CA GLN A 129 10.55 -10.99 6.56
C GLN A 129 11.72 -10.40 7.35
N LEU A 130 11.98 -9.11 7.11
CA LEU A 130 12.99 -8.35 7.83
C LEU A 130 12.35 -7.47 8.91
N ASN A 131 12.94 -7.50 10.10
CA ASN A 131 12.70 -6.51 11.14
C ASN A 131 13.91 -5.57 11.25
N ARG A 132 13.74 -4.51 12.05
CA ARG A 132 14.75 -3.46 12.18
C ARG A 132 16.03 -3.98 12.82
N GLU A 133 15.91 -4.92 13.76
CA GLU A 133 17.03 -5.53 14.47
C GLU A 133 17.92 -6.33 13.53
N LYS A 134 17.33 -7.19 12.67
CA LYS A 134 18.04 -7.96 11.65
C LYS A 134 18.74 -7.03 10.65
N ILE A 135 18.04 -6.00 10.17
CA ILE A 135 18.64 -5.00 9.26
C ILE A 135 19.82 -4.29 9.94
N GLY A 136 19.64 -3.90 11.21
CA GLY A 136 20.67 -3.26 12.01
C GLY A 136 21.92 -4.12 12.17
N ALA A 137 21.76 -5.40 12.50
CA ALA A 137 22.86 -6.35 12.65
C ALA A 137 23.64 -6.55 11.34
N LEU A 138 22.94 -6.60 10.19
CA LEU A 138 23.57 -6.74 8.87
C LEU A 138 24.28 -5.47 8.42
N LEU A 139 23.68 -4.30 8.66
CA LEU A 139 24.13 -3.04 8.09
C LEU A 139 25.14 -2.32 9.00
N TRP A 140 25.02 -2.47 10.33
CA TRP A 140 25.86 -1.83 11.33
C TRP A 140 26.17 -2.79 12.50
N PRO A 141 26.98 -3.84 12.29
CA PRO A 141 27.22 -4.89 13.29
C PRO A 141 27.83 -4.38 14.60
N ASN A 142 28.58 -3.28 14.55
CA ASN A 142 29.29 -2.72 15.71
C ASN A 142 28.57 -1.51 16.33
N LEU A 143 27.35 -1.19 15.88
CA LEU A 143 26.61 -0.03 16.36
C LEU A 143 25.68 -0.43 17.50
N ALA A 144 25.69 0.36 18.58
CA ALA A 144 24.78 0.13 19.70
C ALA A 144 23.31 0.22 19.25
N SER A 145 22.46 -0.65 19.79
CA SER A 145 21.03 -0.77 19.43
C SER A 145 20.29 0.56 19.52
N SER A 146 20.65 1.41 20.50
CA SER A 146 20.08 2.75 20.69
C SER A 146 20.29 3.70 19.50
N LYS A 147 21.31 3.47 18.66
CA LYS A 147 21.62 4.30 17.48
C LYS A 147 21.10 3.69 16.18
N ILE A 148 20.72 2.41 16.16
CA ILE A 148 20.29 1.70 14.95
C ILE A 148 19.02 2.35 14.36
N THR A 149 18.04 2.69 15.19
CA THR A 149 16.77 3.27 14.72
C THR A 149 16.99 4.57 13.94
N ASN A 150 17.74 5.51 14.50
CA ASN A 150 18.00 6.79 13.85
C ASN A 150 18.80 6.61 12.54
N ASN A 151 19.83 5.77 12.57
CA ASN A 151 20.64 5.49 11.38
C ASN A 151 19.82 4.78 10.29
N PHE A 152 18.94 3.86 10.67
CA PHE A 152 18.01 3.21 9.76
C PHE A 152 17.08 4.21 9.07
N HIS A 153 16.44 5.11 9.82
CA HIS A 153 15.55 6.13 9.25
C HIS A 153 16.27 7.08 8.30
N VAL A 154 17.48 7.51 8.64
CA VAL A 154 18.31 8.38 7.78
C VAL A 154 18.71 7.65 6.50
N CYS A 155 19.22 6.43 6.61
CA CYS A 155 19.62 5.60 5.47
C CYS A 155 18.44 5.29 4.54
N LEU A 156 17.27 5.03 5.12
CA LEU A 156 16.05 4.74 4.38
C LEU A 156 15.48 5.97 3.69
N SER A 157 15.55 7.13 4.33
CA SER A 157 15.19 8.41 3.72
C SER A 157 16.06 8.70 2.49
N GLN A 158 17.37 8.45 2.59
CA GLN A 158 18.28 8.58 1.44
C GLN A 158 17.96 7.57 0.34
N LEU A 159 17.72 6.31 0.69
CA LEU A 159 17.34 5.31 -0.30
C LEU A 159 16.05 5.69 -1.04
N LYS A 160 15.04 6.20 -0.31
CA LYS A 160 13.78 6.69 -0.88
C LYS A 160 13.96 7.89 -1.81
N LYS A 161 14.89 8.81 -1.50
CA LYS A 161 15.24 9.91 -2.42
C LYS A 161 15.81 9.38 -3.74
N VAL A 162 16.57 8.29 -3.66
CA VAL A 162 17.18 7.69 -4.85
C VAL A 162 16.13 6.93 -5.66
N ILE A 163 15.50 5.90 -5.10
CA ILE A 163 14.64 5.00 -5.89
C ILE A 163 13.19 5.47 -6.03
N GLY A 164 12.76 6.43 -5.20
CA GLY A 164 11.37 6.89 -5.11
C GLY A 164 10.64 6.31 -3.89
N ASN A 165 9.72 7.08 -3.32
CA ASN A 165 8.93 6.68 -2.15
C ASN A 165 8.00 5.50 -2.44
N ASP A 166 7.58 5.34 -3.69
CA ASP A 166 6.54 4.40 -4.10
C ASP A 166 7.04 2.94 -4.09
N TYR A 167 8.36 2.74 -4.19
CA TYR A 167 8.97 1.41 -4.25
C TYR A 167 9.29 0.81 -2.87
N ILE A 168 9.09 1.56 -1.78
CA ILE A 168 9.33 1.07 -0.42
C ILE A 168 8.13 1.35 0.47
N SER A 169 7.39 0.29 0.78
CA SER A 169 6.29 0.28 1.74
C SER A 169 6.67 -0.45 3.02
N TYR A 170 5.97 -0.12 4.11
CA TYR A 170 6.03 -0.88 5.36
C TYR A 170 4.68 -1.54 5.57
N CYS A 171 4.66 -2.83 5.90
CA CYS A 171 3.52 -3.41 6.56
C CYS A 171 3.46 -2.80 7.98
N LYS A 172 2.48 -1.94 8.26
CA LYS A 172 2.16 -1.61 9.65
C LYS A 172 1.74 -2.93 10.31
N GLN A 173 2.54 -3.42 11.26
CA GLN A 173 2.08 -4.47 12.14
C GLN A 173 0.84 -3.93 12.88
N HIS A 174 -0.31 -4.56 12.66
CA HIS A 174 -1.43 -4.42 13.57
C HIS A 174 -0.95 -4.96 14.92
N LEU A 175 -0.71 -4.04 15.87
CA LEU A 175 -0.76 -4.38 17.27
C LEU A 175 -2.19 -4.88 17.51
N HIS A 176 -2.30 -6.18 17.74
CA HIS A 176 -3.50 -6.82 18.28
C HIS A 176 -3.78 -6.27 19.68
#